data_AF-A0A496A3N4-F1
#
_entry.id   AF-A0A496A3N4-F1
#
_cell.length_a   1.000
_cell.length_b   1.000
_cell.length_c   1.000
_cell.angle_alpha   90.00
_cell.angle_beta   90.00
_cell.angle_gamma   90.00
#
_symmetry.space_group_name_H-M   'P 1'
#
loop_
_entity.id
_entity.type
_entity.pdbx_description
1 polymer ?
#
loop_
_entity_poly.entity_id
_entity_poly.type
_entity_poly.pdbx_seq_one_letter_code
_entity_poly.pdbx_strand_id
1 'polypeptide(L)'
;MNEHQQHPIAAEAHLTAEQDAESDAKKIRWFFIGFFGNIVGVLIASIYEPMPPASRLLEKSSEDAALYTDSYKAKSRSVQTRQSVIGLIVPFILMFLWIMLIGMLV
;
A
#
# COMPACT_ATOMS: atom_id res chain seq x y z
N MET A 1 16.90 -5.59 -32.95
CA MET A 1 16.38 -5.49 -31.57
C MET A 1 14.97 -6.03 -31.64
N ASN A 2 14.76 -7.28 -31.24
CA ASN A 2 13.60 -8.07 -31.69
C ASN A 2 12.38 -7.79 -30.79
N GLU A 3 11.27 -7.41 -31.41
CA GLU A 3 9.98 -6.99 -30.81
C GLU A 3 9.30 -8.10 -29.98
N HIS A 4 9.83 -9.32 -29.98
CA HIS A 4 9.29 -10.49 -29.27
C HIS A 4 9.78 -10.66 -27.82
N GLN A 5 10.72 -9.84 -27.33
CA GLN A 5 11.19 -9.90 -25.94
C GLN A 5 10.48 -8.91 -25.00
N GLN A 6 9.62 -8.01 -25.50
CA GLN A 6 8.99 -6.96 -24.69
C GLN A 6 7.91 -7.48 -23.71
N HIS A 7 7.21 -8.57 -24.04
CA HIS A 7 6.13 -9.11 -23.20
C HIS A 7 6.59 -9.76 -21.87
N PRO A 8 7.62 -10.63 -21.82
CA PRO A 8 8.08 -11.21 -20.55
C PRO A 8 8.75 -10.17 -19.64
N ILE A 9 9.51 -9.22 -20.22
CA ILE A 9 10.24 -8.19 -19.46
C ILE A 9 9.25 -7.18 -18.83
N ALA A 10 8.18 -6.82 -19.54
CA ALA A 10 7.13 -5.96 -18.97
C ALA A 10 6.40 -6.64 -17.81
N ALA A 11 6.04 -7.91 -17.96
CA ALA A 11 5.36 -8.68 -16.92
C ALA A 11 6.23 -8.87 -15.65
N GLU A 12 7.51 -9.19 -15.83
CA GLU A 12 8.47 -9.28 -14.74
C GLU A 12 8.67 -7.92 -14.05
N ALA A 13 8.81 -6.83 -14.82
CA ALA A 13 8.93 -5.48 -14.27
C ALA A 13 7.70 -5.07 -13.43
N HIS A 14 6.48 -5.46 -13.85
CA HIS A 14 5.27 -5.24 -13.07
C HIS A 14 5.26 -6.04 -11.75
N LEU A 15 5.67 -7.31 -11.78
CA LEU A 15 5.73 -8.14 -10.57
C LEU A 15 6.74 -7.61 -9.56
N THR A 16 7.93 -7.22 -10.01
CA THR A 16 8.95 -6.61 -9.15
C THR A 16 8.46 -5.27 -8.59
N ALA A 17 7.78 -4.43 -9.39
CA ALA A 17 7.17 -3.19 -8.93
C ALA A 17 6.18 -3.41 -7.79
N GLU A 18 5.32 -4.44 -7.90
CA GLU A 18 4.34 -4.74 -6.85
C GLU A 18 4.98 -5.25 -5.56
N GLN A 19 5.97 -6.13 -5.66
CA GLN A 19 6.68 -6.64 -4.48
C GLN A 19 7.45 -5.53 -3.76
N ASP A 20 8.12 -4.67 -4.53
CA ASP A 20 8.81 -3.50 -3.99
C ASP A 20 7.83 -2.54 -3.32
N ALA A 21 6.71 -2.23 -3.98
CA ALA A 21 5.64 -1.40 -3.42
C ALA A 21 5.10 -1.97 -2.11
N GLU A 22 4.95 -3.29 -2.01
CA GLU A 22 4.51 -3.94 -0.78
C GLU A 22 5.54 -3.88 0.35
N SER A 23 6.83 -3.98 0.03
CA SER A 23 7.92 -3.89 1.02
C SER A 23 8.15 -2.47 1.52
N ASP A 24 8.05 -1.49 0.61
CA ASP A 24 8.26 -0.07 0.87
C ASP A 24 7.04 0.58 1.52
N ALA A 25 5.83 0.11 1.19
CA ALA A 25 4.61 0.48 1.89
C ALA A 25 4.64 -0.15 3.28
N LYS A 26 5.44 0.43 4.19
CA LYS A 26 5.62 0.03 5.59
C LYS A 26 4.26 -0.22 6.26
N LYS A 27 3.74 -1.46 6.14
CA LYS A 27 2.35 -1.82 6.43
C LYS A 27 1.97 -1.45 7.87
N ILE A 28 2.90 -1.68 8.79
CA ILE A 28 2.82 -1.31 10.21
C ILE A 28 2.60 0.18 10.42
N ARG A 29 3.29 1.05 9.67
CA ARG A 29 3.15 2.49 9.80
C ARG A 29 1.74 2.93 9.46
N TRP A 30 1.19 2.43 8.35
CA TRP A 30 -0.16 2.77 7.89
C TRP A 30 -1.25 2.19 8.79
N PHE A 31 -1.02 1.01 9.36
CA PHE A 31 -1.86 0.47 10.42
C PHE A 31 -1.97 1.43 11.62
N PHE A 32 -0.85 1.93 12.14
CA PHE A 32 -0.85 2.86 13.26
C PHE A 32 -1.48 4.22 12.92
N ILE A 33 -1.25 4.70 11.69
CA ILE A 33 -1.90 5.93 11.19
C ILE A 33 -3.42 5.77 11.17
N GLY A 34 -3.94 4.62 10.72
CA GLY A 34 -5.38 4.32 10.77
C GLY A 34 -5.92 4.14 12.20
N PHE A 35 -5.16 3.46 13.07
CA PHE A 35 -5.54 3.17 14.44
C PHE A 35 -5.66 4.43 15.32
N PHE A 36 -4.66 5.32 15.27
CA PHE A 36 -4.66 6.56 16.05
C PHE A 36 -5.34 7.72 15.31
N GLY A 37 -5.16 7.80 13.98
CA GLY A 37 -5.69 8.88 13.16
C GLY A 37 -7.14 8.68 12.70
N ASN A 38 -7.76 7.52 12.95
CA ASN A 38 -9.13 7.20 12.54
C ASN A 38 -9.38 7.55 11.06
N ILE A 39 -10.49 8.22 10.75
CA ILE A 39 -10.89 8.60 9.38
C ILE A 39 -9.85 9.52 8.74
N VAL A 40 -9.21 10.40 9.51
CA VAL A 40 -8.17 11.31 9.02
C VAL A 40 -6.94 10.51 8.57
N GLY A 41 -6.57 9.46 9.31
CA GLY A 41 -5.48 8.57 8.92
C GLY A 41 -5.73 7.85 7.60
N VAL A 42 -6.96 7.38 7.36
CA VAL A 42 -7.37 6.77 6.08
C VAL A 42 -7.35 7.80 4.95
N LEU A 43 -7.78 9.04 5.20
CA LEU A 43 -7.76 10.10 4.19
C LEU A 43 -6.33 10.46 3.78
N ILE A 44 -5.41 10.58 4.74
CA ILE A 44 -3.99 10.81 4.47
C ILE A 44 -3.41 9.67 3.64
N ALA A 45 -3.72 8.41 3.96
CA ALA A 45 -3.29 7.26 3.19
C ALA A 45 -3.84 7.22 1.75
N SER A 46 -5.00 7.85 1.52
CA SER A 46 -5.59 7.94 0.17
C SER A 46 -4.97 9.04 -0.69
N ILE A 47 -4.49 10.13 -0.06
CA ILE A 47 -3.90 11.30 -0.75
C ILE A 47 -2.38 11.15 -0.89
N TYR A 48 -1.73 10.43 0.01
CA TYR A 48 -0.28 10.25 0.00
C TYR A 48 0.17 9.53 -1.28
N GLU A 49 0.97 10.21 -2.10
CA GLU A 49 1.50 9.63 -3.32
C GLU A 49 2.80 8.86 -3.02
N PRO A 50 2.81 7.52 -3.19
CA PRO A 50 4.02 6.75 -3.03
C PRO A 50 4.97 7.02 -4.21
N MET A 51 6.14 7.56 -3.90
CA MET A 51 7.20 7.80 -4.89
C MET A 51 8.14 6.60 -4.94
N PRO A 52 8.35 5.95 -6.11
CA PRO A 52 9.32 4.89 -6.24
C PRO A 52 10.77 5.43 -6.09
N PRO A 53 11.72 4.59 -5.64
CA PRO A 53 13.10 5.01 -5.44
C PRO A 53 13.80 5.36 -6.76
N ALA A 54 14.38 6.56 -6.83
CA ALA A 54 15.00 7.13 -8.04
C ALA A 54 16.15 6.28 -8.61
N SER A 55 16.83 5.48 -7.78
CA SER A 55 17.88 4.56 -8.22
C SER A 55 17.38 3.48 -9.19
N ARG A 56 16.11 3.07 -9.09
CA ARG A 56 15.49 2.06 -9.96
C ARG A 56 14.96 2.64 -11.27
N LEU A 57 14.78 3.95 -11.34
CA LEU A 57 14.32 4.66 -12.54
C LEU A 57 15.48 5.08 -13.45
N LEU A 58 16.70 5.14 -12.92
CA LEU A 58 17.88 5.62 -13.65
C LEU A 58 18.43 4.62 -14.69
N GLU A 59 18.13 3.32 -14.53
CA GLU A 59 18.68 2.24 -15.36
C GLU A 59 17.74 1.86 -16.53
N LYS A 60 16.50 2.35 -16.54
CA LYS A 60 15.45 1.94 -17.49
C LYS A 60 15.10 3.06 -18.49
N SER A 61 14.65 2.69 -19.70
CA SER A 61 14.16 3.66 -20.69
C SER A 61 12.98 4.46 -20.11
N SER A 62 12.78 5.71 -20.55
CA SER A 62 11.73 6.60 -19.98
C SER A 62 10.32 6.01 -20.06
N GLU A 63 10.04 5.19 -21.07
CA GLU A 63 8.75 4.54 -21.30
C GLU A 63 8.51 3.37 -20.31
N ASP A 64 9.57 2.61 -20.07
CA ASP A 64 9.60 1.51 -19.10
C ASP A 64 9.52 1.97 -17.63
N ALA A 65 10.04 3.16 -17.34
CA ALA A 65 10.00 3.79 -16.03
C ALA A 65 8.60 4.32 -15.68
N ALA A 66 7.85 4.80 -16.68
CA ALA A 66 6.48 5.27 -16.51
C ALA A 66 5.53 4.12 -16.18
N LEU A 67 5.58 3.02 -16.94
CA LEU A 67 4.78 1.81 -16.69
C LEU A 67 5.05 1.20 -15.30
N TYR A 68 6.32 1.18 -14.87
CA TYR A 68 6.71 0.74 -13.53
C TYR A 68 6.15 1.67 -12.43
N THR A 69 6.26 2.98 -12.64
CA THR A 69 5.80 3.97 -11.64
C THR A 69 4.30 3.92 -11.43
N ASP A 70 3.51 3.80 -12.51
CA ASP A 70 2.05 3.72 -12.42
C ASP A 70 1.60 2.46 -11.67
N SER A 71 2.20 1.31 -11.98
CA SER A 71 1.88 0.05 -11.31
C SER A 71 2.32 0.03 -9.84
N TYR A 72 3.50 0.56 -9.53
CA TYR A 72 3.96 0.76 -8.14
C TYR A 72 3.01 1.67 -7.36
N LYS A 73 2.58 2.79 -7.97
CA LYS A 73 1.70 3.77 -7.33
C LYS A 73 0.33 3.20 -7.02
N ALA A 74 -0.27 2.49 -7.97
CA ALA A 74 -1.54 1.82 -7.80
C ALA A 74 -1.49 0.78 -6.66
N LYS A 75 -0.46 -0.08 -6.65
CA LYS A 75 -0.32 -1.12 -5.63
C LYS A 75 -0.08 -0.52 -4.25
N SER A 76 0.86 0.41 -4.11
CA SER A 76 1.20 1.00 -2.82
C SER A 76 0.00 1.74 -2.22
N ARG A 77 -0.77 2.50 -3.01
CA ARG A 77 -2.01 3.16 -2.51
C ARG A 77 -3.03 2.15 -1.97
N SER A 78 -3.22 1.03 -2.66
CA SER A 78 -4.13 -0.03 -2.22
C SER A 78 -3.71 -0.63 -0.87
N VAL A 79 -2.41 -0.85 -0.68
CA VAL A 79 -1.85 -1.39 0.57
C VAL A 79 -2.00 -0.38 1.71
N GLN A 80 -1.66 0.89 1.46
CA GLN A 80 -1.78 1.98 2.45
C GLN A 80 -3.23 2.15 2.92
N THR A 81 -4.18 2.19 1.99
CA THR A 81 -5.60 2.36 2.29
C THR A 81 -6.12 1.14 3.05
N ARG A 82 -5.80 -0.08 2.61
CA ARG A 82 -6.26 -1.31 3.26
C ARG A 82 -5.73 -1.44 4.69
N GLN A 83 -4.44 -1.15 4.91
CA GLN A 83 -3.84 -1.21 6.24
C GLN A 83 -4.40 -0.12 7.16
N SER A 84 -4.65 1.08 6.64
CA SER A 84 -5.26 2.17 7.42
C SER A 84 -6.71 1.85 7.80
N VAL A 85 -7.48 1.22 6.89
CA VAL A 85 -8.85 0.76 7.18
C VAL A 85 -8.85 -0.37 8.22
N ILE A 86 -7.92 -1.31 8.13
CA ILE A 86 -7.75 -2.35 9.16
C ILE A 86 -7.45 -1.69 10.52
N GLY A 87 -6.50 -0.74 10.55
CA GLY A 87 -6.18 0.03 11.75
C GLY A 87 -7.39 0.75 12.34
N LEU A 88 -8.28 1.30 11.50
CA LEU A 88 -9.51 1.96 11.91
C LEU A 88 -10.54 1.00 12.52
N ILE A 89 -10.71 -0.21 11.97
CA ILE A 89 -11.75 -1.16 12.39
C ILE A 89 -11.38 -1.89 13.70
N VAL A 90 -10.10 -2.23 13.89
CA VAL A 90 -9.61 -2.96 15.07
C VAL A 90 -10.04 -2.35 16.41
N PRO A 91 -9.92 -1.02 16.68
CA PRO A 91 -10.33 -0.45 17.96
C PRO A 91 -11.85 -0.55 18.19
N PHE A 92 -12.68 -0.46 17.15
CA PHE A 92 -14.14 -0.64 17.29
C PHE A 92 -14.49 -2.06 17.71
N ILE A 93 -13.84 -3.07 17.11
CA ILE A 93 -14.05 -4.48 17.48
C ILE A 93 -13.63 -4.72 18.93
N LEU A 94 -12.45 -4.24 19.32
CA LEU A 94 -11.94 -4.36 20.70
C LEU A 94 -12.90 -3.71 21.71
N MET A 95 -13.37 -2.49 21.42
CA MET A 95 -14.33 -1.78 22.26
C MET A 95 -15.66 -2.55 22.36
N PHE A 96 -16.18 -3.06 21.25
CA PHE A 96 -17.42 -3.84 21.23
C PHE A 96 -17.32 -5.12 22.08
N LEU A 97 -16.23 -5.88 21.92
CA LEU A 97 -15.97 -7.08 22.72
C LEU A 97 -15.83 -6.76 24.20
N TRP A 98 -15.17 -5.65 24.55
CA TRP A 98 -15.00 -5.22 25.93
C TRP A 98 -16.34 -4.84 26.58
N ILE A 99 -17.21 -4.12 25.85
CA ILE A 99 -18.56 -3.78 26.33
C ILE A 99 -19.42 -5.04 26.51
N MET A 100 -19.38 -5.98 25.56
CA MET A 100 -20.10 -7.26 25.67
C MET A 100 -19.64 -8.07 26.89
N LEU A 101 -18.33 -8.13 27.14
CA LEU A 101 -17.76 -8.82 28.30
C LEU A 101 -18.24 -8.19 29.62
N ILE A 102 -18.22 -6.87 29.74
CA ILE A 102 -18.72 -6.16 30.92
C ILE A 102 -20.21 -6.41 31.11
N GLY A 103 -20.99 -6.34 30.02
CA GLY A 103 -22.42 -6.60 30.06
C GLY A 103 -22.78 -8.03 30.47
N MET A 104 -21.91 -9.02 30.23
CA MET A 104 -22.08 -10.39 30.75
C MET A 104 -21.65 -10.56 32.21
N LEU A 105 -20.81 -9.65 32.74
CA LEU A 105 -20.27 -9.73 34.10
C LEU A 105 -21.20 -9.08 35.14
N VAL A 106 -22.01 -8.11 34.72
CA VAL A 106 -23.00 -7.37 35.54
C VAL A 106 -24.33 -8.11 35.59
#